data_AF-X1B9T8-F1
#
_entry.id   AF-X1B9T8-F1
#
_cell.length_a   1.000
_cell.length_b   1.000
_cell.length_c   1.000
_cell.angle_alpha   90.00
_cell.angle_beta   90.00
_cell.angle_gamma   90.00
#
_symmetry.space_group_name_H-M   'P 1'
#
loop_
_entity.id
_entity.type
_entity.pdbx_description
1 polymer ?
#
loop_
_entity_poly.entity_id
_entity_poly.type
_entity_poly.pdbx_seq_one_letter_code
_entity_poly.pdbx_strand_id
1 'polypeptide(L)'
;TSSEINLFSNYADIVGMTLVPEIILAREQNMCYAALCVVSNMAAGLQNELKTDEISKTFIDKKPVIINLIKKSIKNMENKKKCKCNKK
;
A
#
# COMPACT_ATOMS: atom_id res chain seq x y z
N THR A 1 -7.10 -15.90 7.97
CA THR A 1 -8.42 -16.42 8.41
C THR A 1 -9.26 -15.30 9.00
N SER A 2 -10.58 -15.48 9.19
CA SER A 2 -11.43 -14.45 9.81
C SER A 2 -10.95 -14.06 11.21
N SER A 3 -10.45 -15.04 11.99
CA SER A 3 -9.90 -14.80 13.32
C SER A 3 -8.62 -13.96 13.29
N GLU A 4 -7.73 -14.20 12.34
CA GLU A 4 -6.52 -13.37 12.13
C GLU A 4 -6.90 -11.94 11.74
N ILE A 5 -7.84 -11.76 10.80
CA ILE A 5 -8.27 -10.43 10.38
C ILE A 5 -8.93 -9.67 11.54
N ASN A 6 -9.76 -10.35 12.34
CA ASN A 6 -10.34 -9.75 13.54
C ASN A 6 -9.25 -9.30 14.53
N LEU A 7 -8.21 -10.12 14.73
CA LEU A 7 -7.06 -9.75 15.55
C LEU A 7 -6.35 -8.52 14.97
N PHE A 8 -6.03 -8.52 13.67
CA PHE A 8 -5.34 -7.40 13.01
C PHE A 8 -6.17 -6.11 12.99
N SER A 9 -7.50 -6.19 12.90
CA SER A 9 -8.39 -5.02 12.84
C SER A 9 -8.30 -4.12 14.07
N ASN A 10 -7.84 -4.65 15.21
CA ASN A 10 -7.59 -3.87 16.42
C ASN A 10 -6.27 -3.07 16.38
N TYR A 11 -5.38 -3.36 15.43
CA TYR A 11 -4.02 -2.81 15.39
C TYR A 11 -3.60 -2.26 14.02
N ALA A 12 -4.40 -2.47 12.97
CA ALA A 12 -4.07 -2.07 11.60
C ALA A 12 -5.32 -1.70 10.80
N ASP A 13 -5.18 -0.71 9.92
CA ASP A 13 -6.26 -0.26 9.02
C ASP A 13 -6.32 -1.06 7.71
N ILE A 14 -5.18 -1.59 7.26
CA ILE A 14 -5.05 -2.29 5.98
C ILE A 14 -4.16 -3.53 6.12
N VAL A 15 -4.41 -4.53 5.29
CA VAL A 15 -3.60 -5.74 5.18
C VAL A 15 -3.12 -5.96 3.75
N GLY A 16 -1.90 -6.45 3.58
CA GLY A 16 -1.28 -6.73 2.29
C GLY A 16 -0.08 -7.65 2.44
N MET A 17 0.44 -8.15 1.33
CA MET A 17 1.47 -9.21 1.32
C MET A 17 2.84 -8.75 0.82
N THR A 18 2.98 -7.52 0.32
CA THR A 18 4.18 -7.08 -0.42
C THR A 18 5.06 -6.08 0.33
N LEU A 19 4.51 -5.36 1.33
CA LEU A 19 5.21 -4.22 1.93
C LEU A 19 6.49 -4.63 2.69
N VAL A 20 6.47 -5.78 3.36
CA VAL A 20 7.62 -6.34 4.07
C VAL A 20 8.10 -7.57 3.29
N PRO A 21 9.40 -7.69 2.94
CA PRO A 21 10.55 -6.91 3.42
C PRO A 21 10.89 -5.66 2.59
N GLU A 22 10.13 -5.32 1.55
CA GLU A 22 10.46 -4.25 0.59
C GLU A 22 10.80 -2.92 1.26
N ILE A 23 10.00 -2.46 2.23
CA ILE A 23 10.22 -1.21 2.95
C ILE A 23 11.52 -1.21 3.78
N ILE A 24 11.89 -2.37 4.32
CA ILE A 24 13.10 -2.53 5.14
C ILE A 24 14.31 -2.40 4.22
N LEU A 25 14.32 -3.13 3.11
CA LEU A 25 15.40 -3.11 2.12
C LEU A 25 15.58 -1.70 1.50
N ALA A 26 14.47 -1.01 1.20
CA ALA A 26 14.53 0.37 0.69
C ALA A 26 15.19 1.31 1.71
N ARG A 27 14.92 1.13 3.01
CA ARG A 27 15.54 1.92 4.07
C ARG A 27 17.02 1.57 4.25
N GLU A 28 17.40 0.31 4.17
CA GLU A 28 18.80 -0.13 4.22
C GLU A 28 19.63 0.46 3.07
N GLN A 29 19.01 0.66 1.90
CA GLN A 29 19.61 1.34 0.75
C GLN A 29 19.54 2.88 0.82
N ASN A 30 19.13 3.46 1.96
CA ASN A 30 18.95 4.90 2.16
C ASN A 30 17.97 5.55 1.15
N MET A 31 17.02 4.77 0.61
CA MET A 31 16.02 5.27 -0.33
C MET A 31 14.83 5.89 0.42
N CYS A 32 14.30 6.99 -0.11
CA CYS A 32 13.04 7.54 0.37
C CYS A 32 11.89 6.74 -0.25
N TYR A 33 11.20 5.98 0.60
CA TYR A 33 10.14 5.07 0.19
C TYR A 33 8.78 5.55 0.71
N ALA A 34 7.75 5.43 -0.12
CA ALA A 34 6.36 5.64 0.25
C ALA A 34 5.50 4.61 -0.49
N ALA A 35 4.53 4.01 0.20
CA ALA A 35 3.59 3.05 -0.38
C ALA A 35 2.27 3.74 -0.73
N LEU A 36 1.76 3.48 -1.93
CA LEU A 36 0.39 3.82 -2.34
C LEU A 36 -0.45 2.54 -2.30
N CYS A 37 -1.26 2.38 -1.25
CA CYS A 37 -2.09 1.21 -1.06
C CYS A 37 -3.48 1.42 -1.69
N VAL A 38 -3.94 0.44 -2.47
CA VAL A 38 -5.28 0.44 -3.07
C VAL A 38 -6.13 -0.55 -2.30
N VAL A 39 -7.20 -0.06 -1.67
CA VAL A 39 -8.15 -0.93 -0.97
C VAL A 39 -9.02 -1.63 -2.02
N SER A 40 -8.74 -2.90 -2.24
CA SER A 40 -9.45 -3.72 -3.24
C SER A 40 -10.67 -4.43 -2.70
N ASN A 41 -10.68 -4.75 -1.41
CA ASN A 41 -11.74 -5.50 -0.74
C ASN A 41 -11.67 -5.31 0.78
N MET A 42 -12.74 -5.67 1.48
CA MET A 42 -12.69 -5.82 2.94
C MET A 42 -12.14 -7.22 3.24
N ALA A 43 -11.11 -7.33 4.05
CA ALA A 43 -10.37 -8.59 4.25
C ALA A 43 -11.26 -9.78 4.70
N ALA A 44 -10.69 -10.97 4.72
CA ALA A 44 -11.39 -12.21 5.09
C ALA A 44 -12.17 -12.07 6.40
N GLY A 45 -13.49 -12.28 6.38
CA GLY A 45 -14.35 -12.21 7.56
C GLY A 45 -15.00 -10.84 7.82
N LEU A 46 -14.64 -9.80 7.07
CA LEU A 46 -15.34 -8.49 7.07
C LEU A 46 -16.32 -8.35 5.90
N GLN A 47 -16.32 -9.30 4.97
CA GLN A 47 -17.28 -9.41 3.87
C GLN A 47 -17.66 -10.88 3.64
N ASN A 48 -18.86 -11.11 3.11
CA ASN A 48 -19.44 -12.46 2.96
C ASN A 48 -18.71 -13.31 1.91
N GLU A 49 -18.13 -12.71 0.86
CA GLU A 49 -17.44 -13.43 -0.21
C GLU A 49 -16.08 -12.79 -0.54
N LEU A 50 -15.05 -13.61 -0.74
CA LEU A 50 -13.74 -13.19 -1.25
C LEU A 50 -13.60 -13.68 -2.69
N LYS A 51 -14.05 -12.88 -3.65
CA LYS A 51 -13.81 -13.18 -5.07
C LYS A 51 -12.48 -12.55 -5.47
N THR A 52 -11.50 -13.38 -5.79
CA THR A 52 -10.19 -12.94 -6.29
C THR A 52 -10.30 -12.07 -7.54
N ASP A 53 -11.34 -12.31 -8.35
CA ASP A 53 -11.62 -11.55 -9.57
C ASP A 53 -12.05 -10.10 -9.31
N GLU A 54 -12.58 -9.79 -8.12
CA GLU A 54 -12.99 -8.42 -7.74
C GLU A 54 -11.78 -7.53 -7.43
N ILE A 55 -10.67 -8.13 -6.99
CA ILE A 55 -9.43 -7.41 -6.68
C ILE A 55 -8.85 -6.79 -7.96
N SER A 56 -8.70 -7.61 -9.00
CA SER A 56 -8.18 -7.19 -10.30
C SER A 56 -9.08 -6.16 -10.98
N LYS A 57 -10.41 -6.32 -10.88
CA LYS A 57 -11.37 -5.35 -11.43
C LYS A 57 -11.24 -3.98 -10.74
N THR A 58 -11.24 -3.96 -9.41
CA THR A 58 -11.09 -2.71 -8.66
C THR A 58 -9.78 -2.00 -9.01
N PHE A 59 -8.69 -2.76 -9.18
CA PHE A 59 -7.42 -2.18 -9.60
C PHE A 59 -7.49 -1.58 -11.01
N ILE A 60 -8.11 -2.27 -11.98
CA ILE A 60 -8.28 -1.78 -13.34
C ILE A 60 -9.12 -0.49 -13.35
N ASP A 61 -10.21 -0.46 -12.59
CA ASP A 61 -11.10 0.69 -12.49
C ASP A 61 -10.40 1.91 -11.87
N LYS A 62 -9.52 1.70 -10.89
CA LYS A 62 -8.78 2.77 -10.21
C LYS A 62 -7.45 3.12 -10.90
N LYS A 63 -6.97 2.30 -11.84
CA LYS A 63 -5.74 2.53 -12.62
C LYS A 63 -5.58 3.96 -13.15
N PRO A 64 -6.57 4.61 -13.80
CA PRO A 64 -6.39 5.97 -14.30
C PRO A 64 -6.13 6.98 -13.17
N VAL A 65 -6.79 6.81 -12.02
CA VAL A 65 -6.60 7.66 -10.84
C VAL A 65 -5.20 7.45 -10.26
N ILE A 66 -4.78 6.20 -10.12
CA ILE A 66 -3.44 5.82 -9.62
C ILE A 66 -2.35 6.44 -10.50
N ILE A 67 -2.45 6.30 -11.82
CA ILE A 67 -1.46 6.85 -12.76
C ILE A 67 -1.41 8.38 -12.65
N ASN A 68 -2.56 9.05 -12.58
CA ASN A 68 -2.62 10.50 -12.45
C ASN A 68 -1.99 10.96 -11.13
N LEU A 69 -2.25 10.25 -10.03
CA LEU A 69 -1.68 10.54 -8.73
C LEU A 69 -0.16 10.38 -8.74
N ILE A 70 0.35 9.29 -9.27
CA ILE A 70 1.80 9.06 -9.40
C ILE A 70 2.45 10.16 -10.26
N LYS A 71 1.85 10.53 -11.40
CA LYS A 71 2.36 11.62 -12.26
C LYS A 71 2.42 12.95 -11.52
N LYS A 72 1.37 13.31 -10.78
CA LYS A 72 1.33 14.54 -9.97
C LYS A 72 2.36 14.51 -8.84
N SER A 73 2.49 13.38 -8.16
CA SER A 73 3.48 13.20 -7.08
C SER A 73 4.91 13.35 -7.59
N ILE A 74 5.25 12.80 -8.74
CA ILE A 74 6.57 12.97 -9.37
C ILE A 74 6.81 14.43 -9.75
N LYS A 75 5.81 15.09 -10.37
CA LYS A 75 5.94 16.50 -10.79
C LYS A 75 6.11 17.47 -9.61
N ASN A 76 5.47 17.18 -8.47
CA ASN A 76 5.53 18.02 -7.27
C ASN A 76 6.65 17.63 -6.31
N MET A 77 7.49 16.66 -6.67
CA MET A 77 8.55 16.18 -5.78
C MET A 77 9.68 17.21 -5.69
N GLU A 78 9.96 17.69 -4.48
CA GLU A 78 11.07 18.62 -4.23
C GLU A 78 12.42 17.89 -4.34
N ASN A 79 13.43 18.58 -4.89
CA ASN A 79 14.80 18.05 -4.99
C ASN A 79 15.49 17.89 -3.61
N LYS A 80 15.07 18.64 -2.59
CA LYS A 80 15.62 18.55 -1.22
C LYS A 80 14.75 17.63 -0.36
N LYS A 81 15.17 16.37 -0.22
CA LYS A 81 14.45 15.37 0.57
C LYS A 81 14.60 15.67 2.07
N LYS A 82 13.51 16.05 2.74
CA LYS A 82 13.42 16.15 4.21
C LYS A 82 13.29 14.78 4.90
N CYS A 83 13.80 13.69 4.31
CA CYS A 83 13.70 12.35 4.93
C CYS A 83 14.83 12.09 5.92
N LYS A 84 14.52 11.37 7.00
CA LYS A 84 15.48 10.73 7.91
C LYS A 84 16.11 9.44 7.34
N CYS A 85 15.78 9.07 6.11
CA CYS A 85 16.23 7.85 5.43
C CYS A 85 17.73 7.87 5.14
N ASN A 86 18.33 9.08 5.04
CA ASN A 86 19.75 9.29 4.75
C ASN A 86 20.57 9.57 6.02
N LYS A 87 20.01 9.32 7.21
CA LYS A 87 20.70 9.46 8.49
C LYS A 87 20.87 8.06 9.06
N LYS A 88 22.11 7.58 9.08
CA LYS A 88 22.50 6.41 9.87
C LYS A 88 22.43 6.76 11.35
#